data_AF-A0A388KTZ1-F1
#
_entry.id   AF-A0A388KTZ1-F1
#
_cell.length_a   1.000
_cell.length_b   1.000
_cell.length_c   1.000
_cell.angle_alpha   90.00
_cell.angle_beta   90.00
_cell.angle_gamma   90.00
#
_symmetry.space_group_name_H-M   'P 1'
#
loop_
_entity.id
_entity.type
_entity.pdbx_description
1 polymer ?
#
loop_
_entity_poly.entity_id
_entity_poly.type
_entity_poly.pdbx_seq_one_letter_code
_entity_poly.pdbx_strand_id
1 'polypeptide(L)'
;MLLLITEVKQRSDAVAAAAKQKAEDAEKARLLAIEQQHRHDEAAAKVVDEERIQRRKKIFSGKRVLLTTATDWRAEAENCKMEESENKIALLLSHLTDLLATCITQQEDIHSLDDALAQVYNRLRQLEQRPVAALDASSSNTSDRLKVLEIDVGSLKDGVQLQQTATQQLEQRICTAANHSSSEPHETTPKSDGKEIF
;
A
#
# COMPACT_ATOMS: atom_id res chain seq x y z
N MET A 1 37.79 57.97 -22.10
CA MET A 1 37.22 56.88 -22.93
C MET A 1 37.38 55.51 -22.25
N LEU A 2 38.58 55.10 -21.83
CA LEU A 2 38.82 53.82 -21.13
C LEU A 2 38.01 53.64 -19.83
N LEU A 3 37.91 54.71 -19.02
CA LEU A 3 37.23 54.69 -17.72
C LEU A 3 35.71 54.38 -17.83
N LEU A 4 35.07 54.87 -18.90
CA LEU A 4 33.65 54.61 -19.19
C LEU A 4 33.43 53.15 -19.63
N ILE A 5 34.36 52.57 -20.39
CA ILE A 5 34.27 51.18 -20.87
C ILE A 5 34.41 50.20 -19.70
N THR A 6 35.33 50.48 -18.77
CA THR A 6 35.49 49.66 -17.55
C THR A 6 34.26 49.71 -16.65
N GLU A 7 33.63 50.88 -16.52
CA GLU A 7 32.46 51.05 -15.67
C GLU A 7 31.20 50.37 -16.27
N VAL A 8 31.02 50.46 -17.59
CA VAL A 8 29.95 49.73 -18.30
C VAL A 8 30.13 48.22 -18.17
N LYS A 9 31.37 47.72 -18.27
CA LYS A 9 31.67 46.29 -18.10
C LYS A 9 31.38 45.82 -16.67
N GLN A 10 31.80 46.57 -15.65
CA GLN A 10 31.53 46.24 -14.26
C GLN A 10 30.02 46.21 -13.95
N ARG A 11 29.24 47.14 -14.50
CA ARG A 11 27.77 47.14 -14.39
C ARG A 11 27.15 45.94 -15.09
N SER A 12 27.64 45.57 -16.27
CA SER A 12 27.19 44.36 -16.99
C SER A 12 27.45 43.09 -16.19
N ASP A 13 28.64 42.93 -15.62
CA ASP A 13 28.99 41.77 -14.80
C ASP A 13 28.14 41.70 -13.52
N ALA A 14 27.88 42.85 -12.89
CA ALA A 14 26.98 42.93 -11.73
C ALA A 14 25.52 42.56 -12.07
N VAL A 15 25.01 42.99 -13.23
CA VAL A 15 23.67 42.62 -13.71
C VAL A 15 23.59 41.11 -14.00
N ALA A 16 24.63 40.53 -14.62
CA ALA A 16 24.68 39.10 -14.89
C ALA A 16 24.73 38.27 -13.59
N ALA A 17 25.51 38.70 -12.60
CA ALA A 17 25.56 38.06 -11.29
C ALA A 17 24.21 38.15 -10.55
N ALA A 18 23.55 39.31 -10.59
CA ALA A 18 22.22 39.49 -10.00
C ALA A 18 21.14 38.64 -10.69
N ALA A 19 21.19 38.52 -12.01
CA ALA A 19 20.27 37.67 -12.76
C ALA A 19 20.47 36.18 -12.44
N LYS A 20 21.73 35.72 -12.32
CA LYS A 20 22.06 34.35 -11.92
C LYS A 20 21.55 34.04 -10.51
N GLN A 21 21.81 34.94 -9.55
CA GLN A 21 21.33 34.78 -8.18
C GLN A 21 19.80 34.68 -8.13
N LYS A 22 19.10 35.54 -8.88
CA LYS A 22 17.64 35.51 -8.94
C LYS A 22 17.09 34.21 -9.55
N ALA A 23 17.80 33.64 -10.54
CA ALA A 23 17.43 32.34 -11.12
C ALA A 23 17.62 31.20 -10.10
N GLU A 24 18.74 31.19 -9.38
CA GLU A 24 19.01 30.20 -8.32
C GLU A 24 17.98 30.31 -7.17
N ASP A 25 17.60 31.52 -6.78
CA ASP A 25 16.60 31.74 -5.73
C ASP A 25 15.20 31.30 -6.20
N ALA A 26 14.86 31.54 -7.47
CA ALA A 26 13.61 31.05 -8.06
C ALA A 26 13.57 29.51 -8.17
N GLU A 27 14.70 28.88 -8.49
CA GLU A 27 14.81 27.41 -8.53
C GLU A 27 14.66 26.81 -7.13
N LYS A 28 15.33 27.37 -6.11
CA LYS A 28 15.15 26.97 -4.71
C LYS A 28 13.70 27.08 -4.27
N ALA A 29 13.02 28.17 -4.63
CA ALA A 29 11.60 28.35 -4.31
C ALA A 29 10.72 27.28 -4.99
N ARG A 30 11.00 26.91 -6.24
CA ARG A 30 10.29 25.81 -6.92
C ARG A 30 10.53 24.45 -6.27
N LEU A 31 11.78 24.12 -5.94
CA LEU A 31 12.11 22.86 -5.27
C LEU A 31 11.40 22.74 -3.93
N LEU A 32 11.37 23.82 -3.15
CA LEU A 32 10.67 23.86 -1.87
C LEU A 32 9.15 23.67 -2.04
N ALA A 33 8.55 24.26 -3.08
CA ALA A 33 7.13 24.05 -3.38
C ALA A 33 6.82 22.60 -3.79
N ILE A 34 7.69 21.95 -4.57
CA ILE A 34 7.55 20.54 -4.95
C ILE A 34 7.68 19.64 -3.72
N GLU A 35 8.64 19.91 -2.85
CA GLU A 35 8.84 19.11 -1.63
C GLU A 35 7.66 19.25 -0.65
N GLN A 36 7.12 20.47 -0.51
CA GLN A 36 5.90 20.69 0.27
C GLN A 36 4.71 19.93 -0.31
N GLN A 37 4.51 20.00 -1.63
CA GLN A 37 3.46 19.25 -2.30
C GLN A 37 3.60 17.74 -2.05
N HIS A 38 4.80 17.20 -2.25
CA HIS A 38 5.11 15.80 -1.97
C HIS A 38 4.78 15.42 -0.53
N ARG A 39 5.15 16.24 0.45
CA ARG A 39 4.84 15.97 1.87
C ARG A 39 3.33 15.94 2.14
N HIS A 40 2.54 16.78 1.48
CA HIS A 40 1.09 16.76 1.60
C HIS A 40 0.48 15.51 0.95
N ASP A 41 0.93 15.16 -0.25
CA ASP A 41 0.46 13.97 -0.97
C ASP A 41 0.83 12.69 -0.20
N GLU A 42 2.04 12.62 0.37
CA GLU A 42 2.49 11.51 1.21
C GLU A 42 1.68 11.40 2.50
N ALA A 43 1.37 12.53 3.15
CA ALA A 43 0.52 12.52 4.35
C ALA A 43 -0.91 12.04 4.03
N ALA A 44 -1.49 12.46 2.90
CA ALA A 44 -2.79 11.99 2.45
C ALA A 44 -2.77 10.49 2.12
N ALA A 45 -1.73 10.01 1.44
CA ALA A 45 -1.56 8.59 1.12
C ALA A 45 -1.47 7.73 2.38
N LYS A 46 -0.71 8.16 3.40
CA LYS A 46 -0.62 7.46 4.70
C LYS A 46 -1.98 7.29 5.36
N VAL A 47 -2.83 8.32 5.37
CA VAL A 47 -4.17 8.23 5.97
C VAL A 47 -5.02 7.15 5.28
N VAL A 48 -5.00 7.11 3.94
CA VAL A 48 -5.73 6.11 3.15
C VAL A 48 -5.18 4.70 3.41
N ASP A 49 -3.87 4.55 3.48
CA ASP A 49 -3.23 3.25 3.76
C ASP A 49 -3.54 2.74 5.17
N GLU A 50 -3.54 3.60 6.18
CA GLU A 50 -3.94 3.25 7.53
C GLU A 50 -5.39 2.75 7.58
N GLU A 51 -6.31 3.42 6.89
CA GLU A 51 -7.70 2.98 6.80
C GLU A 51 -7.82 1.61 6.12
N ARG A 52 -7.09 1.41 5.02
CA ARG A 52 -7.03 0.12 4.32
C ARG A 52 -6.47 -1.00 5.19
N ILE A 53 -5.45 -0.72 6.02
CA ILE A 53 -4.90 -1.67 7.00
C ILE A 53 -5.96 -2.02 8.04
N GLN A 54 -6.72 -1.05 8.53
CA GLN A 54 -7.80 -1.29 9.50
C GLN A 54 -8.92 -2.16 8.90
N ARG A 55 -9.34 -1.90 7.67
CA ARG A 55 -10.32 -2.73 6.96
C ARG A 55 -9.84 -4.18 6.83
N ARG A 56 -8.58 -4.41 6.45
CA ARG A 56 -7.99 -5.76 6.41
C ARG A 56 -8.03 -6.44 7.78
N LYS A 57 -7.64 -5.73 8.85
CA LYS A 57 -7.69 -6.27 10.22
C LYS A 57 -9.13 -6.67 10.59
N LYS A 58 -10.13 -5.85 10.25
CA LYS A 58 -11.54 -6.15 10.47
C LYS A 58 -11.94 -7.45 9.76
N ILE A 59 -11.57 -7.63 8.49
CA ILE A 59 -11.82 -8.88 7.74
C ILE A 59 -11.22 -10.09 8.44
N PHE A 60 -9.94 -10.03 8.82
CA PHE A 60 -9.29 -11.15 9.51
C PHE A 60 -9.93 -11.46 10.86
N SER A 61 -10.34 -10.44 11.61
CA SER A 61 -11.04 -10.62 12.88
C SER A 61 -12.44 -11.21 12.70
N GLY A 62 -13.23 -10.69 11.75
CA GLY A 62 -14.57 -11.19 11.45
C GLY A 62 -14.56 -12.64 10.95
N LYS A 63 -13.59 -12.98 10.07
CA LYS A 63 -13.39 -14.37 9.63
C LYS A 63 -13.07 -15.30 10.80
N ARG A 64 -12.26 -14.85 11.77
CA ARG A 64 -11.94 -15.64 12.97
C ARG A 64 -13.17 -15.87 13.83
N VAL A 65 -13.97 -14.82 14.08
CA VAL A 65 -15.23 -14.93 14.82
C VAL A 65 -16.13 -15.97 14.17
N LEU A 66 -16.33 -15.90 12.86
CA LEU A 66 -17.13 -16.88 12.12
C LEU A 66 -16.62 -18.32 12.27
N LEU A 67 -15.29 -18.51 12.18
CA LEU A 67 -14.70 -19.84 12.34
C LEU A 67 -14.92 -20.39 13.75
N THR A 68 -14.74 -19.57 14.79
CA THR A 68 -15.00 -19.97 16.19
C THR A 68 -16.47 -20.28 16.42
N THR A 69 -17.39 -19.43 15.93
CA THR A 69 -18.83 -19.70 16.04
C THR A 69 -19.21 -21.01 15.33
N ALA A 70 -18.61 -21.30 14.18
CA ALA A 70 -18.84 -22.54 13.45
C ALA A 70 -18.31 -23.78 14.20
N THR A 71 -17.17 -23.68 14.90
CA THR A 71 -16.67 -24.79 15.74
C THR A 71 -17.55 -25.03 16.96
N ASP A 72 -18.00 -23.96 17.61
CA ASP A 72 -18.85 -24.06 18.81
C ASP A 72 -20.19 -24.72 18.49
N TRP A 73 -20.82 -24.32 17.38
CA TRP A 73 -22.08 -24.91 16.95
C TRP A 73 -21.94 -26.34 16.47
N ARG A 74 -20.80 -26.71 15.86
CA ARG A 74 -20.53 -28.10 15.52
C ARG A 74 -20.52 -28.97 16.77
N ALA A 75 -19.83 -28.55 17.82
CA ALA A 75 -19.82 -29.26 19.10
C ALA A 75 -21.21 -29.31 19.76
N GLU A 76 -21.99 -28.24 19.66
CA GLU A 76 -23.36 -28.21 20.19
C GLU A 76 -24.31 -29.16 19.44
N ALA A 77 -24.18 -29.23 18.12
CA ALA A 77 -24.95 -30.13 17.26
C ALA A 77 -24.59 -31.59 17.53
N GLU A 78 -23.30 -31.91 17.71
CA GLU A 78 -22.82 -33.25 18.09
C GLU A 78 -23.37 -33.69 19.46
N ASN A 79 -23.63 -32.74 20.36
CA ASN A 79 -24.22 -32.99 21.66
C ASN A 79 -25.76 -32.97 21.66
N CYS A 80 -26.41 -32.81 20.51
CA CYS A 80 -27.87 -32.65 20.37
C CYS A 80 -28.47 -31.51 21.22
N LYS A 81 -27.70 -30.45 21.51
CA LYS A 81 -28.09 -29.32 22.38
C LYS A 81 -28.36 -28.04 21.60
N MET A 82 -28.92 -28.15 20.39
CA MET A 82 -29.07 -27.01 19.49
C MET A 82 -30.25 -26.09 19.91
N GLU A 83 -30.08 -25.41 21.05
CA GLU A 83 -31.00 -24.39 21.56
C GLU A 83 -30.80 -23.07 20.83
N GLU A 84 -31.90 -22.32 20.63
CA GLU A 84 -31.94 -21.01 19.98
C GLU A 84 -31.34 -20.97 18.57
N SER A 85 -31.50 -22.05 17.80
CA SER A 85 -30.94 -22.19 16.44
C SER A 85 -31.31 -21.04 15.50
N GLU A 86 -32.53 -20.51 15.60
CA GLU A 86 -32.99 -19.35 14.82
C GLU A 86 -32.20 -18.08 15.12
N ASN A 87 -32.01 -17.73 16.39
CA ASN A 87 -31.25 -16.56 16.82
C ASN A 87 -29.77 -16.69 16.43
N LYS A 88 -29.22 -17.89 16.61
CA LYS A 88 -27.88 -18.28 16.21
C LYS A 88 -27.69 -18.04 14.71
N ILE A 89 -28.56 -18.60 13.86
CA ILE A 89 -28.53 -18.42 12.40
C ILE A 89 -28.62 -16.93 12.03
N ALA A 90 -29.51 -16.17 12.66
CA ALA A 90 -29.64 -14.73 12.41
C ALA A 90 -28.34 -13.96 12.72
N LEU A 91 -27.67 -14.27 13.85
CA LEU A 91 -26.38 -13.67 14.22
C LEU A 91 -25.29 -13.99 13.20
N LEU A 92 -25.21 -15.24 12.73
CA LEU A 92 -24.23 -15.66 11.74
C LEU A 92 -24.46 -15.00 10.37
N LEU A 93 -25.70 -14.89 9.94
CA LEU A 93 -26.06 -14.14 8.74
C LEU A 93 -25.64 -12.67 8.88
N SER A 94 -25.88 -12.05 10.04
CA SER A 94 -25.42 -10.67 10.29
C SER A 94 -23.90 -10.52 10.21
N HIS A 95 -23.14 -11.45 10.81
CA HIS A 95 -21.67 -11.44 10.74
C HIS A 95 -21.16 -11.66 9.31
N LEU A 96 -21.78 -12.56 8.54
CA LEU A 96 -21.46 -12.78 7.14
C LEU A 96 -21.75 -11.53 6.29
N THR A 97 -22.88 -10.86 6.51
CA THR A 97 -23.23 -9.64 5.79
C THR A 97 -22.25 -8.51 6.10
N ASP A 98 -21.86 -8.27 7.36
CA ASP A 98 -20.86 -7.26 7.71
C ASP A 98 -19.48 -7.58 7.10
N LEU A 99 -19.09 -8.86 7.12
CA LEU A 99 -17.84 -9.30 6.52
C LEU A 99 -17.84 -9.12 5.00
N LEU A 100 -18.94 -9.48 4.32
CA LEU A 100 -19.09 -9.30 2.88
C LEU A 100 -19.07 -7.82 2.50
N ALA A 101 -19.76 -6.95 3.24
CA ALA A 101 -19.71 -5.51 3.02
C ALA A 101 -18.28 -4.97 3.14
N THR A 102 -17.55 -5.41 4.18
CA THR A 102 -16.14 -5.02 4.36
C THR A 102 -15.27 -5.56 3.21
N CYS A 103 -15.49 -6.79 2.73
CA CYS A 103 -14.78 -7.37 1.58
C CYS A 103 -15.06 -6.63 0.27
N ILE A 104 -16.29 -6.14 0.05
CA ILE A 104 -16.63 -5.37 -1.15
C ILE A 104 -15.85 -4.04 -1.17
N THR A 105 -15.85 -3.31 -0.05
CA THR A 105 -15.04 -2.07 0.06
C THR A 105 -13.55 -2.33 -0.14
N GLN A 106 -13.04 -3.46 0.37
CA GLN A 106 -11.65 -3.90 0.18
C GLN A 106 -11.33 -4.22 -1.29
N GLN A 107 -12.31 -4.70 -2.06
CA GLN A 107 -12.16 -5.01 -3.49
C GLN A 107 -12.05 -3.74 -4.33
N GLU A 108 -12.85 -2.71 -4.01
CA GLU A 108 -12.74 -1.38 -4.64
C GLU A 108 -11.34 -0.77 -4.43
N ASP A 109 -10.78 -0.92 -3.22
CA ASP A 109 -9.41 -0.48 -2.93
C ASP A 109 -8.38 -1.20 -3.81
N ILE A 110 -8.54 -2.51 -4.06
CA ILE A 110 -7.63 -3.28 -4.93
C ILE A 110 -7.72 -2.79 -6.37
N HIS A 111 -8.93 -2.56 -6.88
CA HIS A 111 -9.13 -2.02 -8.22
C HIS A 111 -8.52 -0.63 -8.38
N SER A 112 -8.67 0.25 -7.38
CA SER A 112 -8.03 1.57 -7.42
C SER A 112 -6.50 1.50 -7.49
N LEU A 113 -5.90 0.49 -6.82
CA LEU A 113 -4.47 0.25 -6.88
C LEU A 113 -4.03 -0.27 -8.25
N ASP A 114 -4.80 -1.19 -8.84
CA ASP A 114 -4.52 -1.70 -10.19
C ASP A 114 -4.55 -0.57 -11.23
N ASP A 115 -5.51 0.37 -11.11
CA ASP A 115 -5.60 1.56 -11.96
C ASP A 115 -4.37 2.46 -11.79
N ALA A 116 -3.95 2.72 -10.54
CA ALA A 116 -2.75 3.50 -10.26
C ALA A 116 -1.48 2.83 -10.84
N LEU A 117 -1.36 1.51 -10.70
CA LEU A 117 -0.26 0.73 -11.29
C LEU A 117 -0.26 0.80 -12.81
N ALA A 118 -1.44 0.70 -13.45
CA ALA A 118 -1.58 0.86 -14.89
C ALA A 118 -1.15 2.27 -15.35
N GLN A 119 -1.49 3.31 -14.59
CA GLN A 119 -1.06 4.67 -14.87
C GLN A 119 0.47 4.84 -14.80
N VAL A 120 1.09 4.30 -13.74
CA VAL A 120 2.55 4.32 -13.57
C VAL A 120 3.22 3.54 -14.71
N TYR A 121 2.71 2.37 -15.06
CA TYR A 121 3.21 1.55 -16.16
C TYR A 121 3.15 2.29 -17.50
N ASN A 122 2.03 2.95 -17.80
CA ASN A 122 1.87 3.74 -19.01
C ASN A 122 2.84 4.93 -19.06
N ARG A 123 3.04 5.62 -17.93
CA ARG A 123 4.04 6.70 -17.83
C ARG A 123 5.44 6.17 -18.08
N LEU A 124 5.83 5.08 -17.43
CA LEU A 124 7.14 4.45 -17.62
C LEU A 124 7.38 4.10 -19.09
N ARG A 125 6.39 3.49 -19.74
CA ARG A 125 6.43 3.17 -21.17
C ARG A 125 6.59 4.42 -22.04
N GLN A 126 5.92 5.52 -21.71
CA GLN A 126 6.11 6.80 -22.43
C GLN A 126 7.50 7.39 -22.23
N LEU A 127 8.09 7.24 -21.04
CA LEU A 127 9.48 7.67 -20.79
C LEU A 127 10.46 6.84 -21.63
N GLU A 128 10.24 5.53 -21.70
CA GLU A 128 11.06 4.56 -22.43
C GLU A 128 10.98 4.73 -23.94
N GLN A 129 9.80 5.08 -24.48
CA GLN A 129 9.58 5.24 -25.92
C GLN A 129 9.98 6.61 -26.48
N ARG A 130 10.48 7.55 -25.66
CA ARG A 130 10.84 8.90 -26.12
C ARG A 130 12.21 8.89 -26.84
N PRO A 131 12.29 9.19 -28.15
CA PRO A 131 13.55 9.12 -28.90
C PRO A 131 14.58 10.15 -28.44
N VAL A 132 15.84 9.72 -28.33
CA VAL A 132 17.02 10.55 -27.97
C VAL A 132 17.35 11.62 -29.03
N ALA A 133 16.83 11.51 -30.26
CA ALA A 133 17.18 12.40 -31.37
C ALA A 133 16.49 13.78 -31.38
N ALA A 134 15.51 14.04 -30.50
CA ALA A 134 14.88 15.38 -30.38
C ALA A 134 15.52 16.24 -29.27
N LEU A 135 16.71 15.88 -28.78
CA LEU A 135 17.31 16.45 -27.59
C LEU A 135 18.32 17.59 -27.85
N ASP A 136 18.39 18.13 -29.07
CA ASP A 136 19.37 19.20 -29.38
C ASP A 136 18.89 20.62 -29.02
N ALA A 137 17.70 20.77 -28.41
CA ALA A 137 17.19 22.06 -27.93
C ALA A 137 16.70 22.08 -26.47
N SER A 138 16.77 20.97 -25.71
CA SER A 138 16.30 20.96 -24.31
C SER A 138 17.05 19.98 -23.40
N SER A 139 18.37 20.17 -23.25
CA SER A 139 19.18 19.39 -22.29
C SER A 139 18.76 19.58 -20.82
N SER A 140 17.90 20.54 -20.51
CA SER A 140 17.42 20.84 -19.15
C SER A 140 16.33 19.88 -18.62
N ASN A 141 15.70 19.05 -19.46
CA ASN A 141 14.53 18.24 -19.09
C ASN A 141 14.89 16.81 -18.62
N THR A 142 16.07 16.31 -18.95
CA THR A 142 16.45 14.92 -18.62
C THR A 142 16.81 14.75 -17.16
N SER A 143 17.50 15.73 -16.56
CA SER A 143 17.91 15.68 -15.15
C SER A 143 16.71 15.72 -14.21
N ASP A 144 15.74 16.61 -14.47
CA ASP A 144 14.53 16.73 -13.65
C ASP A 144 13.67 15.46 -13.72
N ARG A 145 13.57 14.85 -14.92
CA ARG A 145 12.84 13.59 -15.09
C ARG A 145 13.53 12.39 -14.46
N LEU A 146 14.87 12.37 -14.47
CA LEU A 146 15.64 11.31 -13.83
C LEU A 146 15.53 11.40 -12.31
N LYS A 147 15.50 12.61 -11.74
CA LYS A 147 15.23 12.82 -10.31
C LYS A 147 13.83 12.36 -9.90
N VAL A 148 12.80 12.69 -10.67
CA VAL A 148 11.42 12.24 -10.37
C VAL A 148 11.34 10.71 -10.42
N LEU A 149 11.96 10.09 -11.42
CA LEU A 149 11.98 8.63 -11.54
C LEU A 149 12.78 7.95 -10.42
N GLU A 150 13.90 8.55 -9.99
CA GLU A 150 14.71 8.06 -8.87
C GLU A 150 13.93 8.10 -7.55
N ILE A 151 13.11 9.15 -7.34
CA ILE A 151 12.21 9.26 -6.18
C ILE A 151 11.11 8.20 -6.24
N ASP A 152 10.45 8.03 -7.40
CA ASP A 152 9.37 7.04 -7.58
C ASP A 152 9.88 5.60 -7.37
N VAL A 153 11.06 5.28 -7.90
CA VAL A 153 11.70 3.96 -7.73
C VAL A 153 12.20 3.74 -6.30
N GLY A 154 12.69 4.79 -5.63
CA GLY A 154 13.05 4.75 -4.21
C GLY A 154 11.84 4.45 -3.33
N SER A 155 10.73 5.16 -3.55
CA SER A 155 9.47 4.95 -2.85
C SER A 155 8.91 3.53 -3.08
N LEU A 156 8.98 3.03 -4.31
CA LEU A 156 8.57 1.66 -4.64
C LEU A 156 9.43 0.62 -3.90
N LYS A 157 10.74 0.82 -3.85
CA LYS A 157 11.66 -0.09 -3.15
C LYS A 157 11.36 -0.13 -1.65
N ASP A 158 11.11 1.02 -1.04
CA ASP A 158 10.77 1.10 0.38
C ASP A 158 9.41 0.43 0.67
N GLY A 159 8.43 0.63 -0.21
CA GLY A 159 7.13 -0.05 -0.13
C GLY A 159 7.23 -1.57 -0.27
N VAL A 160 8.03 -2.07 -1.21
CA VAL A 160 8.31 -3.50 -1.39
C VAL A 160 9.00 -4.08 -0.15
N GLN A 161 9.97 -3.37 0.42
CA GLN A 161 10.71 -3.81 1.61
C GLN A 161 9.82 -3.85 2.86
N LEU A 162 8.94 -2.85 3.01
CA LEU A 162 7.94 -2.81 4.07
C LEU A 162 6.96 -3.98 3.95
N GLN A 163 6.49 -4.26 2.74
CA GLN A 163 5.58 -5.38 2.48
C GLN A 163 6.24 -6.73 2.71
N GLN A 164 7.53 -6.87 2.36
CA GLN A 164 8.28 -8.10 2.60
C GLN A 164 8.47 -8.37 4.10
N THR A 165 8.74 -7.32 4.90
CA THR A 165 8.88 -7.44 6.35
C THR A 165 7.53 -7.76 7.01
N ALA A 166 6.43 -7.14 6.55
CA ALA A 166 5.09 -7.46 7.01
C ALA A 166 4.70 -8.92 6.70
N THR A 167 5.11 -9.43 5.54
CA THR A 167 4.87 -10.82 5.13
C THR A 167 5.65 -11.80 6.01
N GLN A 168 6.93 -11.52 6.29
CA GLN A 168 7.74 -12.36 7.19
C GLN A 168 7.20 -12.38 8.62
N GLN A 169 6.76 -11.23 9.16
CA GLN A 169 6.12 -11.19 10.48
C GLN A 169 4.82 -12.01 10.53
N LEU A 170 4.04 -11.98 9.45
CA LEU A 170 2.81 -12.74 9.35
C LEU A 170 3.11 -14.25 9.34
N GLU A 171 4.08 -14.67 8.54
CA GLU A 171 4.52 -16.05 8.42
C GLU A 171 5.05 -16.60 9.76
N GLN A 172 5.87 -15.82 10.47
CA GLN A 172 6.33 -16.18 11.82
C GLN A 172 5.16 -16.35 12.80
N ARG A 173 4.18 -15.44 12.78
CA ARG A 173 3.01 -15.56 13.68
C ARG A 173 2.14 -16.78 13.39
N ILE A 174 2.02 -17.16 12.12
CA ILE A 174 1.30 -18.37 11.71
C ILE A 174 2.06 -19.61 12.23
N CYS A 175 3.38 -19.67 12.04
CA CYS A 175 4.21 -20.76 12.55
C CYS A 175 4.19 -20.86 14.08
N THR A 176 4.26 -19.74 14.81
CA THR A 176 4.14 -19.72 16.27
C THR A 176 2.77 -20.21 16.72
N ALA A 177 1.69 -19.75 16.08
CA ALA A 177 0.33 -20.20 16.41
C ALA A 177 0.11 -21.70 16.11
N ALA A 178 0.68 -22.23 15.03
CA ALA A 178 0.61 -23.64 14.69
C ALA A 178 1.41 -24.53 15.68
N ASN A 179 2.58 -24.09 16.12
CA ASN A 179 3.40 -24.81 17.11
C ASN A 179 2.76 -24.83 18.50
N HIS A 180 1.93 -23.84 18.85
CA HIS A 180 1.11 -23.88 20.07
C HIS A 180 -0.11 -24.81 19.95
N SER A 181 -0.49 -25.20 18.73
CA SER A 181 -1.64 -26.09 18.48
C SER A 181 -1.25 -27.57 18.36
N SER A 182 0.02 -27.91 18.09
CA SER A 182 0.45 -29.32 17.91
C SER A 182 0.84 -30.04 19.22
N SER A 183 0.61 -29.40 20.38
CA SER A 183 0.93 -29.95 21.71
C SER A 183 -0.31 -30.45 22.48
N GLU A 184 -1.42 -30.71 21.81
CA GLU A 184 -2.54 -31.46 22.41
C GLU A 184 -2.43 -32.95 22.04
N PRO A 185 -2.49 -33.89 23.01
CA PRO A 185 -2.33 -35.30 22.72
C PRO A 185 -3.51 -35.82 21.91
N HIS A 186 -3.24 -36.42 20.75
CA HIS A 186 -4.24 -37.18 20.00
C HIS A 186 -4.67 -38.41 20.82
N GLU A 187 -5.87 -38.33 21.42
CA GLU A 187 -6.52 -39.47 22.03
C GLU A 187 -7.12 -40.37 20.94
N THR A 188 -6.65 -41.62 20.93
CA THR A 188 -7.05 -42.68 20.02
C THR A 188 -8.54 -43.02 20.13
N THR A 189 -9.26 -42.90 19.02
CA THR A 189 -10.67 -43.32 18.87
C THR A 189 -10.85 -44.83 19.08
N PRO A 190 -11.83 -45.30 19.88
CA PRO A 190 -12.25 -46.69 19.91
C PRO A 190 -13.16 -47.01 18.72
N LYS A 191 -12.91 -48.19 18.15
CA LYS A 191 -13.56 -48.82 17.00
C LYS A 191 -15.09 -48.89 17.18
N SER A 192 -15.86 -48.20 16.32
CA SER A 192 -17.32 -48.36 16.24
C SER A 192 -17.66 -49.59 15.42
N ASP A 193 -18.29 -50.57 16.07
CA ASP A 193 -18.77 -51.81 15.49
C ASP A 193 -19.88 -51.53 14.49
N GLY A 194 -19.85 -52.27 13.37
CA GLY A 194 -20.66 -52.00 12.19
C GLY A 194 -22.16 -52.16 12.44
N LYS A 195 -22.93 -51.18 11.98
CA LYS A 195 -24.36 -51.36 11.74
C LYS A 195 -24.71 -50.82 10.35
N GLU A 196 -24.95 -51.75 9.45
CA GLU A 196 -25.55 -51.54 8.12
C GLU A 196 -26.90 -50.84 8.28
N ILE A 197 -27.12 -49.81 7.45
CA ILE A 197 -28.45 -49.32 7.17
C ILE A 197 -28.62 -49.29 5.65
N PHE A 198 -29.59 -50.10 5.22
CA PHE A 198 -30.15 -50.42 3.90
C PHE A 198 -29.42 -51.46 3.05
#